data_AF-A0A2N1VDF1-F1
#
_entry.id   AF-A0A2N1VDF1-F1
#
_cell.length_a   1.000
_cell.length_b   1.000
_cell.length_c   1.000
_cell.angle_alpha   90.00
_cell.angle_beta   90.00
_cell.angle_gamma   90.00
#
_symmetry.space_group_name_H-M   'P 1'
#
loop_
_entity.id
_entity.type
_entity.pdbx_description
1 polymer ?
#
loop_
_entity_poly.entity_id
_entity_poly.type
_entity_poly.pdbx_seq_one_letter_code
_entity_poly.pdbx_strand_id
1 'polypeptide(L)'
;MKKTMSLLAFVFSLILITISCSQNSEQPNSPADSNSPIISGSIQNNGGPNEQNGKFGIIGAFFGKEEADIIYGKVKTSVTISTDELNAAIDKGNKYILIAIIKGKIVILGEKKEYLSNEHVAFNSNETFHILSKSMIKELLKAKKSSSFSLSKSTADAVAVELRPSVLSLTYNDLTLERTTPCPPFCGD
;
A
#
# COMPACT_ATOMS: atom_id res chain seq x y z
N MET A 1 -21.51 8.84 57.56
CA MET A 1 -20.36 9.09 56.65
C MET A 1 -20.55 10.48 56.04
N LYS A 2 -19.59 11.37 56.27
CA LYS A 2 -19.65 12.81 55.99
C LYS A 2 -19.27 13.12 54.54
N LYS A 3 -20.02 14.01 53.90
CA LYS A 3 -19.69 14.70 52.64
C LYS A 3 -18.54 15.69 52.86
N THR A 4 -17.63 15.78 51.90
CA THR A 4 -16.86 17.01 51.63
C THR A 4 -16.54 17.10 50.13
N MET A 5 -17.11 18.14 49.49
CA MET A 5 -16.66 18.74 48.23
C MET A 5 -15.48 19.69 48.50
N SER A 6 -14.52 19.77 47.58
CA SER A 6 -13.65 20.92 47.30
C SER A 6 -13.00 20.66 45.93
N LEU A 7 -13.31 21.34 44.82
CA LEU A 7 -13.18 22.75 44.44
C LEU A 7 -11.72 23.18 44.12
N LEU A 8 -11.48 23.41 42.82
CA LEU A 8 -10.46 24.26 42.15
C LEU A 8 -8.96 23.88 42.34
N ALA A 9 -8.02 24.03 41.39
CA ALA A 9 -7.89 24.98 40.28
C ALA A 9 -6.91 24.50 39.17
N PHE A 10 -7.13 25.06 37.97
CA PHE A 10 -6.21 25.44 36.88
C PHE A 10 -4.70 25.21 37.03
N VAL A 11 -4.08 24.60 36.00
CA VAL A 11 -2.91 25.18 35.29
C VAL A 11 -2.94 24.78 33.82
N PHE A 12 -3.20 25.76 32.95
CA PHE A 12 -2.90 25.75 31.52
C PHE A 12 -1.37 25.80 31.34
N SER A 13 -0.79 24.88 30.56
CA SER A 13 0.58 25.06 30.04
C SER A 13 0.54 25.07 28.53
N LEU A 14 0.53 26.29 28.00
CA LEU A 14 0.66 26.68 26.61
C LEU A 14 2.13 26.44 26.19
N ILE A 15 2.39 25.48 25.29
CA ILE A 15 3.73 25.30 24.71
C ILE A 15 3.80 26.18 23.46
N LEU A 16 4.53 27.29 23.58
CA LEU A 16 4.90 28.18 22.48
C LEU A 16 5.86 27.46 21.52
N ILE A 17 5.50 27.40 20.25
CA ILE A 17 6.36 27.00 19.13
C ILE A 17 7.15 28.24 18.71
N THR A 18 8.47 28.22 18.85
CA THR A 18 9.35 29.22 18.22
C THR A 18 9.89 28.68 16.90
N ILE A 19 9.38 29.25 15.81
CA ILE A 19 9.92 29.09 14.45
C ILE A 19 11.01 30.16 14.28
N SER A 20 12.27 29.76 14.12
CA SER A 20 13.33 30.65 13.62
C SER A 20 13.52 30.40 12.13
N CYS A 21 12.98 31.30 11.30
CA CYS A 21 13.41 31.48 9.93
C CYS A 21 14.66 32.37 9.93
N SER A 22 15.77 31.87 9.41
CA SER A 22 16.94 32.68 9.06
C SER A 22 16.98 32.84 7.55
N GLN A 23 16.71 34.05 7.07
CA GLN A 23 17.06 34.50 5.74
C GLN A 23 18.34 35.32 5.86
N ASN A 24 19.34 35.04 5.02
CA ASN A 24 20.28 36.08 4.65
C ASN A 24 20.65 35.96 3.16
N SER A 25 20.55 37.12 2.53
CA SER A 25 20.80 37.49 1.14
C SER A 25 22.30 37.58 0.83
N GLU A 26 22.71 37.36 -0.42
CA GLU A 26 23.53 38.27 -1.26
C GLU A 26 23.97 37.60 -2.58
N GLN A 27 23.64 38.24 -3.71
CA GLN A 27 24.35 38.22 -5.00
C GLN A 27 25.41 39.36 -4.98
N PRO A 28 26.34 39.57 -5.96
CA PRO A 28 26.49 38.99 -7.32
C PRO A 28 27.97 38.70 -7.77
N ASN A 29 28.15 38.16 -8.99
CA ASN A 29 29.13 38.53 -10.06
C ASN A 29 29.78 37.34 -10.82
N SER A 30 29.66 37.40 -12.15
CA SER A 30 30.38 36.67 -13.23
C SER A 30 31.84 37.19 -13.37
N PRO A 31 32.82 36.63 -14.15
CA PRO A 31 32.71 35.69 -15.29
C PRO A 31 33.77 34.57 -15.43
N ALA A 32 33.48 33.66 -16.38
CA ALA A 32 34.34 32.81 -17.23
C ALA A 32 35.71 32.31 -16.71
N ASP A 33 35.90 30.99 -16.63
CA ASP A 33 36.93 30.34 -17.46
C ASP A 33 36.77 28.80 -17.60
N SER A 34 37.35 28.35 -18.71
CA SER A 34 37.42 27.03 -19.31
C SER A 34 38.10 25.93 -18.46
N ASN A 35 37.55 24.72 -18.55
CA ASN A 35 38.21 23.41 -18.76
C ASN A 35 37.52 22.26 -18.01
N SER A 36 36.94 21.35 -18.80
CA SER A 36 36.43 20.04 -18.39
C SER A 36 37.52 19.20 -17.70
N PRO A 37 37.12 18.34 -16.77
CA PRO A 37 37.15 16.91 -17.08
C PRO A 37 35.75 16.30 -17.09
N ILE A 38 35.51 15.51 -18.12
CA ILE A 38 34.34 14.64 -18.28
C ILE A 38 34.33 13.65 -17.12
N ILE A 39 33.47 13.87 -16.13
CA ILE A 39 33.00 12.79 -15.26
C ILE A 39 31.71 12.29 -15.88
N SER A 40 31.83 11.20 -16.65
CA SER A 40 30.72 10.33 -17.03
C SER A 40 30.07 9.77 -15.76
N GLY A 41 29.14 10.53 -15.20
CA GLY A 41 28.17 10.06 -14.22
C GLY A 41 26.81 10.05 -14.87
N SER A 42 26.51 8.98 -15.61
CA SER A 42 25.20 8.72 -16.17
C SER A 42 24.15 8.81 -15.07
N ILE A 43 23.26 9.80 -15.14
CA ILE A 43 21.99 9.79 -14.42
C ILE A 43 21.19 8.62 -15.00
N GLN A 44 21.24 7.47 -14.34
CA GLN A 44 20.33 6.37 -14.62
C GLN A 44 18.99 6.68 -13.94
N ASN A 45 18.10 7.33 -14.69
CA ASN A 45 16.67 7.27 -14.45
C ASN A 45 16.19 5.83 -14.67
N ASN A 46 16.19 5.01 -13.63
CA ASN A 46 15.62 3.65 -13.65
C ASN A 46 14.41 3.57 -12.71
N GLY A 47 13.37 4.34 -13.03
CA GLY A 47 12.06 4.29 -12.37
C GLY A 47 11.01 3.62 -13.26
N GLY A 48 11.22 2.35 -13.60
CA GLY A 48 10.20 1.51 -14.25
C GLY A 48 9.53 0.58 -13.22
N PRO A 49 8.26 0.19 -13.42
CA PRO A 49 7.60 -0.78 -12.55
C PRO A 49 8.37 -2.11 -12.58
N ASN A 50 8.72 -2.65 -11.41
CA ASN A 50 9.25 -4.01 -11.29
C ASN A 50 8.10 -4.99 -11.62
N GLU A 51 8.08 -5.46 -12.86
CA GLU A 51 7.09 -6.39 -13.41
C GLU A 51 7.61 -7.84 -13.28
N GLN A 52 6.80 -8.75 -12.73
CA GLN A 52 7.14 -10.17 -12.66
C GLN A 52 6.35 -10.96 -13.71
N ASN A 53 7.06 -11.61 -14.63
CA ASN A 53 6.46 -12.45 -15.68
C ASN A 53 6.07 -13.82 -15.12
N GLY A 54 4.76 -14.09 -15.04
CA GLY A 54 4.19 -15.37 -14.58
C GLY A 54 3.40 -16.09 -15.68
N LYS A 55 2.81 -17.25 -15.31
CA LYS A 55 1.93 -18.08 -16.16
C LYS A 55 0.80 -17.25 -16.80
N PHE A 56 0.33 -16.23 -16.12
CA PHE A 56 -0.76 -15.34 -16.56
C PHE A 56 -0.25 -13.96 -17.05
N GLY A 57 1.01 -13.85 -17.47
CA GLY A 57 1.63 -12.58 -17.87
C GLY A 57 2.15 -11.77 -16.68
N ILE A 58 2.29 -10.45 -16.85
CA ILE A 58 2.70 -9.53 -15.78
C ILE A 58 1.55 -9.41 -14.79
N ILE A 59 1.63 -10.13 -13.66
CA ILE A 59 0.71 -9.98 -12.54
C ILE A 59 1.39 -9.16 -11.47
N GLY A 60 0.89 -7.95 -11.25
CA GLY A 60 1.43 -7.05 -10.26
C GLY A 60 2.37 -6.00 -10.85
N ALA A 61 2.08 -4.75 -10.55
CA ALA A 61 3.02 -3.64 -10.64
C ALA A 61 2.77 -2.68 -9.48
N PHE A 62 3.84 -2.03 -9.00
CA PHE A 62 3.76 -1.11 -7.86
C PHE A 62 3.65 0.33 -8.32
N PHE A 63 2.75 1.08 -7.68
CA PHE A 63 2.48 2.49 -7.95
C PHE A 63 2.37 3.26 -6.63
N GLY A 64 2.67 4.56 -6.68
CA GLY A 64 2.25 5.47 -5.60
C GLY A 64 0.72 5.61 -5.57
N LYS A 65 0.15 6.03 -4.44
CA LYS A 65 -1.31 6.21 -4.32
C LYS A 65 -1.85 7.23 -5.32
N GLU A 66 -1.23 8.41 -5.42
CA GLU A 66 -1.67 9.44 -6.35
C GLU A 66 -1.51 8.99 -7.81
N GLU A 67 -0.44 8.26 -8.11
CA GLU A 67 -0.20 7.70 -9.43
C GLU A 67 -1.26 6.66 -9.80
N ALA A 68 -1.59 5.74 -8.88
CA ALA A 68 -2.66 4.75 -9.08
C ALA A 68 -4.03 5.41 -9.29
N ASP A 69 -4.34 6.47 -8.55
CA ASP A 69 -5.57 7.25 -8.73
C ASP A 69 -5.67 7.87 -10.13
N ILE A 70 -4.55 8.33 -10.70
CA ILE A 70 -4.50 8.91 -12.04
C ILE A 70 -4.71 7.84 -13.12
N ILE A 71 -4.04 6.69 -12.98
CA ILE A 71 -4.03 5.64 -14.01
C ILE A 71 -5.30 4.77 -13.96
N TYR A 72 -5.73 4.37 -12.77
CA TYR A 72 -6.81 3.40 -12.55
C TYR A 72 -8.10 4.01 -12.00
N GLY A 73 -8.06 5.31 -11.67
CA GLY A 73 -9.17 6.02 -11.06
C GLY A 73 -9.22 5.85 -9.54
N LYS A 74 -10.01 6.71 -8.89
CA LYS A 74 -10.16 6.74 -7.44
C LYS A 74 -10.80 5.47 -6.89
N VAL A 75 -10.44 5.12 -5.66
CA VAL A 75 -11.02 4.02 -4.88
C VAL A 75 -12.53 4.20 -4.73
N LYS A 76 -13.30 3.17 -5.09
CA LYS A 76 -14.77 3.09 -4.88
C LYS A 76 -15.12 2.41 -3.56
N THR A 77 -14.40 1.33 -3.25
CA THR A 77 -14.58 0.52 -2.04
C THR A 77 -13.22 0.16 -1.48
N SER A 78 -13.07 0.21 -0.15
CA SER A 78 -11.86 -0.23 0.55
C SER A 78 -12.26 -1.08 1.74
N VAL A 79 -11.70 -2.29 1.82
CA VAL A 79 -11.86 -3.18 2.97
C VAL A 79 -10.46 -3.55 3.45
N THR A 80 -10.24 -3.56 4.76
CA THR A 80 -8.92 -3.82 5.33
C THR A 80 -8.79 -5.27 5.81
N ILE A 81 -7.62 -5.86 5.61
CA ILE A 81 -7.20 -7.13 6.19
C ILE A 81 -5.90 -6.93 6.98
N SER A 82 -5.73 -7.64 8.09
CA SER A 82 -4.46 -7.58 8.83
C SER A 82 -3.32 -8.21 8.02
N THR A 83 -2.10 -7.72 8.18
CA THR A 83 -0.92 -8.32 7.54
C THR A 83 -0.71 -9.77 7.97
N ASP A 84 -0.99 -10.10 9.23
CA ASP A 84 -0.90 -11.47 9.76
C ASP A 84 -1.87 -12.42 9.06
N GLU A 85 -3.13 -12.02 8.92
CA GLU A 85 -4.14 -12.83 8.23
C GLU A 85 -3.81 -12.99 6.74
N LEU A 86 -3.38 -11.92 6.08
CA LEU A 86 -2.97 -11.97 4.69
C LEU A 86 -1.75 -12.89 4.49
N ASN A 87 -0.73 -12.79 5.37
CA ASN A 87 0.43 -13.68 5.35
C ASN A 87 0.03 -15.14 5.56
N ALA A 88 -0.86 -15.41 6.53
CA ALA A 88 -1.35 -16.76 6.78
C ALA A 88 -2.08 -17.35 5.57
N ALA A 89 -2.90 -16.56 4.87
CA ALA A 89 -3.55 -16.99 3.64
C ALA A 89 -2.53 -17.26 2.51
N ILE A 90 -1.56 -16.36 2.33
CA ILE A 90 -0.50 -16.50 1.33
C ILE A 90 0.36 -17.73 1.57
N ASP A 91 0.66 -18.07 2.83
CA ASP A 91 1.49 -19.22 3.17
C ASP A 91 0.79 -20.55 2.92
N LYS A 92 -0.56 -20.60 3.00
CA LYS A 92 -1.36 -21.76 2.57
C LYS A 92 -1.47 -21.86 1.03
N GLY A 93 -1.41 -20.74 0.33
CA GLY A 93 -1.50 -20.67 -1.13
C GLY A 93 -0.22 -21.11 -1.86
N ASN A 94 -0.37 -21.48 -3.13
CA ASN A 94 0.72 -21.87 -4.03
C ASN A 94 1.43 -20.64 -4.62
N LYS A 95 1.42 -20.46 -5.95
CA LYS A 95 2.11 -19.35 -6.62
C LYS A 95 1.22 -18.12 -6.67
N TYR A 96 -0.08 -18.34 -6.81
CA TYR A 96 -1.08 -17.29 -6.88
C TYR A 96 -2.15 -17.50 -5.81
N ILE A 97 -2.80 -16.39 -5.47
CA ILE A 97 -4.04 -16.39 -4.72
C ILE A 97 -5.11 -15.65 -5.53
N LEU A 98 -6.37 -15.97 -5.26
CA LEU A 98 -7.52 -15.27 -5.79
C LEU A 98 -8.12 -14.42 -4.68
N ILE A 99 -8.39 -13.15 -4.96
CA ILE A 99 -9.00 -12.23 -4.02
C ILE A 99 -10.26 -11.58 -4.60
N ALA A 100 -11.26 -11.33 -3.76
CA ALA A 100 -12.44 -10.56 -4.11
C ALA A 100 -12.98 -9.81 -2.88
N ILE A 101 -13.79 -8.78 -3.11
CA ILE A 101 -14.62 -8.15 -2.08
C ILE A 101 -16.06 -8.59 -2.32
N ILE A 102 -16.59 -9.44 -1.44
CA ILE A 102 -17.93 -10.01 -1.56
C ILE A 102 -18.72 -9.66 -0.31
N LYS A 103 -19.87 -8.99 -0.50
CA LYS A 103 -20.74 -8.54 0.61
C LYS A 103 -19.97 -7.73 1.67
N GLY A 104 -19.02 -6.89 1.23
CA GLY A 104 -18.20 -6.06 2.11
C GLY A 104 -17.09 -6.80 2.87
N LYS A 105 -16.83 -8.08 2.54
CA LYS A 105 -15.77 -8.89 3.15
C LYS A 105 -14.75 -9.32 2.12
N ILE A 106 -13.49 -9.44 2.55
CA ILE A 106 -12.43 -9.95 1.70
C ILE A 106 -12.52 -11.48 1.67
N VAL A 107 -12.53 -12.04 0.47
CA VAL A 107 -12.51 -13.49 0.25
C VAL A 107 -11.19 -13.85 -0.42
N ILE A 108 -10.40 -14.70 0.22
CA ILE A 108 -9.11 -15.18 -0.30
C ILE A 108 -9.19 -16.68 -0.56
N LEU A 109 -8.95 -17.06 -1.81
CA LEU A 109 -8.95 -18.46 -2.28
C LEU A 109 -7.61 -18.85 -2.89
N GLY A 110 -7.34 -20.15 -2.95
CA GLY A 110 -6.24 -20.75 -3.70
C GLY A 110 -6.61 -20.99 -5.15
N GLU A 111 -5.63 -21.39 -5.96
CA GLU A 111 -5.76 -21.57 -7.41
C GLU A 111 -6.87 -22.56 -7.81
N LYS A 112 -7.27 -23.48 -6.92
CA LYS A 112 -8.38 -24.44 -7.12
C LYS A 112 -9.69 -23.98 -6.47
N LYS A 113 -9.80 -22.68 -6.12
CA LYS A 113 -10.94 -22.05 -5.46
C LYS A 113 -11.26 -22.58 -4.06
N GLU A 114 -10.26 -23.15 -3.39
CA GLU A 114 -10.32 -23.52 -1.98
C GLU A 114 -10.12 -22.30 -1.07
N TYR A 115 -10.80 -22.21 0.07
CA TYR A 115 -10.62 -21.09 1.01
C TYR A 115 -9.22 -21.13 1.66
N LEU A 116 -8.53 -19.99 1.65
CA LEU A 116 -7.24 -19.81 2.35
C LEU A 116 -7.39 -19.02 3.66
N SER A 117 -8.41 -18.17 3.74
CA SER A 117 -8.78 -17.45 4.96
C SER A 117 -9.58 -18.34 5.92
N ASN A 118 -9.59 -18.00 7.20
CA ASN A 118 -10.35 -18.75 8.21
C ASN A 118 -11.85 -18.44 8.14
N GLU A 119 -12.21 -17.27 7.60
CA GLU A 119 -13.60 -16.87 7.40
C GLU A 119 -14.12 -17.40 6.05
N HIS A 120 -15.20 -18.17 6.09
CA HIS A 120 -15.85 -18.66 4.87
C HIS A 120 -17.03 -17.77 4.52
N VAL A 121 -16.88 -16.99 3.44
CA VAL A 121 -17.95 -16.16 2.89
C VAL A 121 -18.50 -16.82 1.65
N ALA A 122 -19.77 -17.27 1.71
CA ALA A 122 -20.43 -17.87 0.56
C ALA A 122 -20.49 -16.89 -0.63
N PHE A 123 -19.97 -17.35 -1.77
CA PHE A 123 -19.92 -16.62 -3.04
C PHE A 123 -20.65 -17.40 -4.15
N ASN A 124 -21.16 -16.69 -5.14
CA ASN A 124 -21.85 -17.30 -6.28
C ASN A 124 -20.82 -17.78 -7.32
N SER A 125 -21.19 -18.75 -8.15
CA SER A 125 -20.33 -19.23 -9.24
C SER A 125 -19.93 -18.12 -10.23
N ASN A 126 -20.71 -17.03 -10.29
CA ASN A 126 -20.55 -15.93 -11.23
C ASN A 126 -19.67 -14.78 -10.71
N GLU A 127 -19.17 -14.89 -9.48
CA GLU A 127 -18.31 -13.86 -8.89
C GLU A 127 -16.94 -13.84 -9.58
N THR A 128 -16.45 -12.63 -9.87
CA THR A 128 -15.13 -12.42 -10.43
C THR A 128 -14.12 -12.29 -9.30
N PHE A 129 -13.10 -13.13 -9.34
CA PHE A 129 -11.94 -13.01 -8.47
C PHE A 129 -10.78 -12.35 -9.21
N HIS A 130 -9.78 -11.89 -8.48
CA HIS A 130 -8.59 -11.26 -9.03
C HIS A 130 -7.36 -12.07 -8.64
N ILE A 131 -6.58 -12.48 -9.64
CA ILE A 131 -5.36 -13.25 -9.45
C ILE A 131 -4.24 -12.30 -9.01
N LEU A 132 -3.56 -12.68 -7.93
CA LEU A 132 -2.40 -11.98 -7.39
C LEU A 132 -1.24 -12.96 -7.20
N SER A 133 -0.03 -12.52 -7.53
CA SER A 133 1.19 -13.27 -7.27
C SER A 133 1.57 -13.18 -5.79
N LYS A 134 1.85 -14.34 -5.18
CA LYS A 134 2.40 -14.44 -3.81
C LYS A 134 3.70 -13.65 -3.66
N SER A 135 4.57 -13.65 -4.67
CA SER A 135 5.85 -12.92 -4.59
C SER A 135 5.62 -11.41 -4.51
N MET A 136 4.69 -10.89 -5.31
CA MET A 136 4.36 -9.46 -5.34
C MET A 136 3.71 -9.01 -4.04
N ILE A 137 2.85 -9.81 -3.45
CA ILE A 137 2.27 -9.46 -2.14
C ILE A 137 3.35 -9.47 -1.05
N LYS A 138 4.28 -10.44 -1.07
CA LYS A 138 5.41 -10.44 -0.13
C LYS A 138 6.36 -9.26 -0.34
N GLU A 139 6.50 -8.77 -1.57
CA GLU A 139 7.23 -7.53 -1.86
C GLU A 139 6.49 -6.29 -1.36
N LEU A 140 5.17 -6.21 -1.57
CA LEU A 140 4.31 -5.14 -1.04
C LEU A 140 4.49 -5.01 0.48
N LEU A 141 4.44 -6.13 1.20
CA LEU A 141 4.52 -6.17 2.66
C LEU A 141 5.91 -5.82 3.22
N LYS A 142 6.95 -5.80 2.39
CA LYS A 142 8.29 -5.30 2.77
C LYS A 142 8.39 -3.77 2.68
N ALA A 143 7.41 -3.10 2.07
CA ALA A 143 7.42 -1.65 1.93
C ALA A 143 7.43 -0.98 3.31
N LYS A 144 8.50 -0.21 3.56
CA LYS A 144 8.62 0.56 4.80
C LYS A 144 7.67 1.75 4.76
N LYS A 145 7.11 2.08 5.92
CA LYS A 145 6.32 3.31 6.11
C LYS A 145 7.25 4.52 5.95
N SER A 146 6.96 5.43 5.00
CA SER A 146 7.86 6.54 4.67
C SER A 146 8.05 7.56 5.81
N SER A 147 7.13 7.59 6.79
CA SER A 147 7.25 8.44 7.97
C SER A 147 7.98 7.71 9.10
N SER A 148 9.28 7.98 9.21
CA SER A 148 10.18 7.59 10.31
C SER A 148 9.80 8.28 11.63
N PHE A 149 8.68 7.89 12.23
CA PHE A 149 8.34 8.12 13.65
C PHE A 149 7.25 7.13 14.08
N SER A 150 7.58 5.84 14.11
CA SER A 150 6.70 4.81 14.64
C SER A 150 7.02 4.57 16.12
N LEU A 151 6.52 5.47 16.99
CA LEU A 151 6.65 5.35 18.45
C LEU A 151 5.43 4.68 19.09
N SER A 152 4.59 3.99 18.31
CA SER A 152 3.48 3.20 18.84
C SER A 152 3.44 1.81 18.22
N LYS A 153 3.82 0.81 19.01
CA LYS A 153 3.70 -0.64 18.77
C LYS A 153 2.22 -1.10 18.74
N SER A 154 1.29 -0.33 18.16
CA SER A 154 -0.13 -0.45 18.49
C SER A 154 -1.14 -0.15 17.37
N THR A 155 -0.74 0.23 16.17
CA THR A 155 -1.66 0.17 15.02
C THR A 155 -1.41 -1.15 14.33
N ALA A 156 -2.40 -2.06 14.37
CA ALA A 156 -2.34 -3.31 13.62
C ALA A 156 -2.01 -2.99 12.16
N ASP A 157 -0.87 -3.48 11.67
CA ASP A 157 -0.49 -3.31 10.28
C ASP A 157 -1.57 -3.96 9.41
N ALA A 158 -2.19 -3.15 8.56
CA ALA A 158 -3.32 -3.56 7.74
C ALA A 158 -3.07 -3.21 6.28
N VAL A 159 -3.48 -4.12 5.40
CA VAL A 159 -3.50 -3.93 3.95
C VAL A 159 -4.92 -3.55 3.55
N ALA A 160 -5.05 -2.50 2.74
CA ALA A 160 -6.31 -2.15 2.12
C ALA A 160 -6.47 -2.94 0.82
N VAL A 161 -7.59 -3.64 0.69
CA VAL A 161 -8.05 -4.25 -0.56
C VAL A 161 -9.08 -3.30 -1.15
N GLU A 162 -8.74 -2.72 -2.30
CA GLU A 162 -9.45 -1.60 -2.87
C GLU A 162 -10.06 -1.99 -4.22
N LEU A 163 -11.31 -1.63 -4.43
CA LEU A 163 -11.97 -1.72 -5.73
C LEU A 163 -11.93 -0.35 -6.40
N ARG A 164 -11.26 -0.27 -7.54
CA ARG A 164 -11.19 0.90 -8.43
C ARG A 164 -12.09 0.65 -9.66
N PRO A 165 -12.37 1.67 -10.49
CA PRO A 165 -13.20 1.51 -11.67
C PRO A 165 -12.87 0.34 -12.59
N SER A 166 -11.58 0.01 -12.74
CA SER A 166 -11.10 -0.98 -13.71
C SER A 166 -10.32 -2.15 -13.10
N VAL A 167 -9.96 -2.09 -11.81
CA VAL A 167 -9.03 -3.03 -11.17
C VAL A 167 -9.35 -3.21 -9.69
N LEU A 168 -8.94 -4.35 -9.15
CA LEU A 168 -8.77 -4.55 -7.71
C LEU A 168 -7.30 -4.35 -7.36
N SER A 169 -7.03 -3.56 -6.33
CA SER A 169 -5.69 -3.19 -5.89
C SER A 169 -5.44 -3.53 -4.42
N LEU A 170 -4.18 -3.77 -4.06
CA LEU A 170 -3.75 -3.93 -2.66
C LEU A 170 -2.85 -2.78 -2.28
N THR A 171 -3.23 -2.02 -1.26
CA THR A 171 -2.46 -0.87 -0.79
C THR A 171 -1.93 -1.13 0.61
N TYR A 172 -0.62 -0.96 0.79
CA TYR A 172 0.06 -1.07 2.07
C TYR A 172 1.03 0.09 2.22
N ASN A 173 0.89 0.85 3.31
CA ASN A 173 1.57 2.13 3.51
C ASN A 173 1.34 3.08 2.33
N ASP A 174 2.41 3.46 1.62
CA ASP A 174 2.39 4.42 0.50
C ASP A 174 2.45 3.71 -0.87
N LEU A 175 2.45 2.37 -0.87
CA LEU A 175 2.61 1.56 -2.08
C LEU A 175 1.29 0.85 -2.42
N THR A 176 0.92 0.89 -3.69
CA THR A 176 -0.27 0.21 -4.23
C THR A 176 0.16 -0.81 -5.27
N LEU A 177 -0.23 -2.06 -5.07
CA LEU A 177 -0.07 -3.17 -6.00
C LEU A 177 -1.30 -3.23 -6.92
N GLU A 178 -1.06 -3.00 -8.20
CA GLU A 178 -2.06 -2.96 -9.29
C GLU A 178 -1.80 -4.07 -10.31
N ARG A 179 -2.60 -4.08 -11.40
CA ARG A 179 -2.53 -5.07 -12.50
C ARG A 179 -2.79 -6.49 -12.03
N THR A 180 -3.87 -6.64 -11.26
CA THR A 180 -4.48 -7.94 -11.02
C THR A 180 -5.12 -8.46 -12.29
N THR A 181 -5.02 -9.77 -12.53
CA THR A 181 -5.71 -10.40 -13.66
C THR A 181 -7.08 -10.86 -13.20
N PRO A 182 -8.19 -10.38 -13.79
CA PRO A 182 -9.50 -10.90 -13.44
C PRO A 182 -9.55 -12.38 -13.81
N CYS A 183 -9.98 -13.21 -12.86
CA CYS A 183 -10.41 -14.57 -13.07
C CYS A 183 -11.94 -14.63 -12.95
N PRO A 184 -12.65 -14.68 -14.08
CA PRO A 184 -14.07 -15.00 -14.12
C PRO A 184 -14.35 -16.40 -13.52
N PRO A 185 -15.59 -16.90 -13.58
CA PRO A 185 -15.96 -18.23 -13.07
C PRO A 185 -15.03 -19.37 -13.51
N PHE A 186 -14.36 -19.22 -14.64
CA PHE A 186 -13.28 -20.07 -15.10
C PHE A 186 -12.04 -19.20 -15.37
N CYS A 187 -10.93 -19.47 -14.67
CA CYS A 187 -9.65 -18.91 -15.08
C CYS A 187 -9.17 -19.73 -16.29
N GLY A 188 -8.75 -19.08 -17.39
CA GLY A 188 -8.11 -19.78 -18.50
C GLY A 188 -6.79 -20.41 -18.02
N ASP A 189 -6.53 -21.64 -18.44
CA ASP A 189 -5.28 -22.37 -18.16
C ASP A 189 -4.07 -21.73 -18.82
#